data_AF-A0AAU5T0B5-F1
#
_entry.id   AF-A0AAU5T0B5-F1
#
_cell.length_a   1.000
_cell.length_b   1.000
_cell.length_c   1.000
_cell.angle_alpha   90.00
_cell.angle_beta   90.00
_cell.angle_gamma   90.00
#
_symmetry.space_group_name_H-M   'P 1'
#
loop_
_entity.id
_entity.type
_entity.pdbx_description
1 polymer ?
#
loop_
_entity_poly.entity_id
_entity_poly.type
_entity_poly.pdbx_seq_one_letter_code
_entity_poly.pdbx_strand_id
1 'polypeptide(L)'
;MAGLLMLRRGVRQFPRWHKQPIALVSSALIAGGFTVMVWGFGVFAGGLDVRETCELTHHTTYDQAWRDRTGADGTSYFPLANACNEHISLVPAWVNPTVVVLAVLTVSALALALFRIAYAIFHRKKLVSS
;
A
#
# COMPACT_ATOMS: atom_id res chain seq x y z
N MET A 1 -14.31 50.24 -5.98
CA MET A 1 -13.99 49.12 -6.90
C MET A 1 -12.70 48.35 -6.52
N ALA A 2 -12.23 48.40 -5.26
CA ALA A 2 -11.03 47.67 -4.81
C ALA A 2 -11.35 46.31 -4.14
N GLY A 3 -12.52 46.18 -3.50
CA GLY A 3 -12.91 44.97 -2.78
C GLY A 3 -13.15 43.74 -3.67
N LEU A 4 -13.62 43.93 -4.90
CA LEU A 4 -13.85 42.83 -5.85
C LEU A 4 -12.55 42.20 -6.38
N LEU A 5 -11.45 42.95 -6.42
CA LEU A 5 -10.17 42.46 -6.92
C LEU A 5 -9.43 41.61 -5.87
N MET A 6 -9.64 41.85 -4.58
CA MET A 6 -9.05 41.05 -3.51
C MET A 6 -9.73 39.68 -3.37
N LEU A 7 -11.06 39.61 -3.55
CA LEU A 7 -11.79 38.33 -3.57
C LEU A 7 -11.38 37.42 -4.75
N ARG A 8 -10.99 37.99 -5.89
CA ARG A 8 -10.58 37.20 -7.07
C ARG A 8 -9.17 36.58 -6.94
N ARG A 9 -8.31 37.12 -6.07
CA ARG A 9 -6.96 36.57 -5.81
C ARG A 9 -6.97 35.43 -4.79
N GLY A 10 -7.88 35.44 -3.81
CA GLY A 10 -7.99 34.37 -2.81
C GLY A 10 -8.52 33.03 -3.34
N VAL A 11 -9.29 33.04 -4.44
CA VAL A 11 -10.01 31.86 -4.95
C VAL A 11 -9.20 31.06 -5.99
N ARG A 12 -8.08 31.57 -6.51
CA ARG A 12 -7.42 31.01 -7.71
C ARG A 12 -6.15 30.19 -7.49
N GLN A 13 -5.75 29.93 -6.25
CA GLN A 13 -4.50 29.24 -6.00
C GLN A 13 -4.65 28.20 -4.90
N PHE A 14 -5.58 27.24 -5.09
CA PHE A 14 -5.25 25.90 -4.62
C PHE A 14 -4.10 25.42 -5.51
N PRO A 15 -2.84 25.40 -5.02
CA PRO A 15 -1.76 24.80 -5.79
C PRO A 15 -2.23 23.39 -6.13
N ARG A 16 -2.21 23.04 -7.42
CA ARG A 16 -2.59 21.70 -7.86
C ARG A 16 -1.71 20.71 -7.13
N TRP A 17 -2.22 20.14 -6.04
CA TRP A 17 -1.45 19.40 -5.04
C TRP A 17 -0.69 18.24 -5.70
N HIS A 18 -1.35 17.58 -6.65
CA HIS A 18 -0.81 16.53 -7.51
C HIS A 18 0.35 16.95 -8.46
N LYS A 19 0.68 18.24 -8.57
CA LYS A 19 1.82 18.73 -9.40
C LYS A 19 3.09 18.92 -8.59
N GLN A 20 3.02 18.93 -7.27
CA GLN A 20 4.19 19.10 -6.42
C GLN A 20 4.87 17.74 -6.21
N PRO A 21 6.16 17.58 -6.53
CA PRO A 21 6.86 16.31 -6.34
C PRO A 21 6.85 15.88 -4.87
N ILE A 22 6.89 16.84 -3.94
CA ILE A 22 6.79 16.60 -2.50
C ILE A 22 5.47 15.92 -2.13
N ALA A 23 4.35 16.35 -2.72
CA ALA A 23 3.04 15.76 -2.45
C ALA A 23 2.92 14.32 -3.01
N LEU A 24 3.57 14.04 -4.14
CA LEU A 24 3.64 12.69 -4.69
C LEU A 24 4.51 11.76 -3.82
N VAL A 25 5.67 12.26 -3.37
CA VAL A 25 6.54 11.52 -2.44
C VAL A 25 5.83 11.27 -1.11
N SER A 26 5.15 12.26 -0.54
CA SER A 26 4.40 12.06 0.70
C SER A 26 3.28 11.05 0.53
N SER A 27 2.54 11.10 -0.59
CA SER A 27 1.49 10.11 -0.88
C SER A 27 2.06 8.69 -1.02
N ALA A 28 3.23 8.54 -1.65
CA ALA A 28 3.91 7.25 -1.76
C ALA A 28 4.37 6.72 -0.40
N LEU A 29 4.93 7.57 0.46
CA LEU A 29 5.36 7.18 1.80
C LEU A 29 4.17 6.75 2.66
N ILE A 30 3.05 7.47 2.60
CA ILE A 30 1.83 7.13 3.32
C ILE A 30 1.27 5.81 2.81
N ALA A 31 1.08 5.67 1.49
CA ALA A 31 0.56 4.45 0.89
C ALA A 31 1.47 3.25 1.18
N GLY A 32 2.79 3.41 1.04
CA GLY A 32 3.78 2.37 1.32
C GLY A 32 3.81 1.99 2.79
N GLY A 33 3.69 2.96 3.71
CA GLY A 33 3.56 2.71 5.13
C GLY A 33 2.33 1.87 5.46
N PHE A 34 1.18 2.20 4.88
CA PHE A 34 -0.04 1.39 5.02
C PHE A 34 0.13 -0.01 4.40
N THR A 35 0.81 -0.14 3.25
CA THR A 35 1.10 -1.46 2.67
C THR A 35 1.86 -2.33 3.66
N VAL A 36 2.92 -1.79 4.28
CA VAL A 36 3.73 -2.52 5.27
C VAL A 36 2.90 -2.91 6.49
N MET A 37 2.04 -2.01 6.98
CA MET A 37 1.15 -2.30 8.12
C MET A 37 0.15 -3.42 7.81
N VAL A 38 -0.53 -3.34 6.66
CA VAL A 38 -1.52 -4.36 6.25
C VAL A 38 -0.85 -5.70 5.96
N TRP A 39 0.32 -5.67 5.31
CA TRP A 39 1.11 -6.88 5.07
C TRP A 39 1.55 -7.53 6.39
N GLY A 40 2.09 -6.74 7.33
CA GLY A 40 2.47 -7.24 8.65
C GLY A 40 1.29 -7.84 9.41
N PHE A 41 0.13 -7.19 9.38
CA PHE A 41 -1.11 -7.73 9.97
C PHE A 41 -1.46 -9.10 9.39
N GLY A 42 -1.34 -9.29 8.08
CA GLY A 42 -1.58 -10.59 7.44
C GLY A 42 -0.55 -11.66 7.84
N VAL A 43 0.74 -11.31 7.90
CA VAL A 43 1.81 -12.26 8.28
C VAL A 43 1.60 -12.77 9.70
N PHE A 44 1.18 -11.90 10.61
CA PHE A 44 0.94 -12.24 12.02
C PHE A 44 -0.49 -12.72 12.31
N ALA A 45 -1.36 -12.87 11.31
CA ALA A 45 -2.74 -13.28 11.52
C ALA A 45 -2.88 -14.70 12.12
N GLY A 46 -1.84 -15.53 11.98
CA GLY A 46 -1.77 -16.87 12.58
C GLY A 46 -1.30 -16.93 14.03
N GLY A 47 -0.86 -15.81 14.62
CA GLY A 47 -0.28 -15.79 15.97
C GLY A 47 1.12 -16.43 16.07
N LEU A 48 1.55 -16.71 17.30
CA LEU A 48 2.85 -17.36 17.61
C LEU A 48 2.81 -18.87 17.31
N ASP A 49 1.70 -19.53 17.66
CA ASP A 49 1.43 -20.92 17.30
C ASP A 49 0.08 -20.96 16.55
N VAL A 50 0.17 -21.31 15.27
CA VAL A 50 -1.00 -21.37 14.40
C VAL A 50 -1.93 -22.51 14.80
N ARG A 51 -1.38 -23.65 15.25
CA ARG A 51 -2.19 -24.77 15.72
C ARG A 51 -2.97 -24.37 16.96
N GLU A 52 -2.32 -23.69 17.90
CA GLU A 52 -2.98 -23.17 19.09
C GLU A 52 -4.11 -22.21 18.71
N THR A 53 -3.86 -21.27 17.80
CA THR A 53 -4.88 -20.32 17.32
C THR A 53 -6.06 -21.04 16.65
N CYS A 54 -5.79 -22.08 15.86
CA CYS A 54 -6.83 -22.87 15.21
C CYS A 54 -7.69 -23.66 16.21
N GLU A 55 -7.07 -24.34 17.16
CA GLU A 55 -7.76 -25.23 18.10
C GLU A 55 -8.42 -24.45 19.26
N LEU A 56 -7.77 -23.41 19.79
CA LEU A 56 -8.23 -22.67 20.96
C LEU A 56 -9.05 -21.43 20.62
N THR A 57 -8.71 -20.69 19.57
CA THR A 57 -9.43 -19.44 19.20
C THR A 57 -10.55 -19.71 18.22
N HIS A 58 -10.30 -20.53 17.20
CA HIS A 58 -11.26 -20.84 16.14
C HIS A 58 -12.01 -22.15 16.36
N HIS A 59 -11.65 -22.95 17.39
CA HIS A 59 -12.28 -24.24 17.71
C HIS A 59 -12.41 -25.16 16.50
N THR A 60 -11.40 -25.16 15.63
CA THR A 60 -11.36 -25.95 14.39
C THR A 60 -10.18 -26.90 14.39
N THR A 61 -10.26 -27.95 13.57
CA THR A 61 -9.14 -28.87 13.37
C THR A 61 -8.00 -28.19 12.64
N TYR A 62 -6.79 -28.36 13.18
CA TYR A 62 -5.56 -28.00 12.51
C TYR A 62 -5.15 -29.13 11.56
N ASP A 63 -5.22 -28.89 10.24
CA ASP A 63 -4.81 -29.87 9.22
C ASP A 63 -3.48 -29.46 8.57
N GLN A 64 -2.38 -29.98 9.12
CA GLN A 64 -1.05 -29.71 8.60
C GLN A 64 -0.84 -30.32 7.19
N ALA A 65 -1.35 -31.54 6.95
CA ALA A 65 -1.12 -32.22 5.69
C ALA A 65 -1.80 -31.50 4.52
N TRP A 66 -2.97 -30.90 4.75
CA TRP A 66 -3.63 -30.05 3.78
C TRP A 66 -2.91 -28.71 3.57
N ARG A 67 -2.45 -28.07 4.66
CA ARG A 67 -1.71 -26.79 4.60
C ARG A 67 -0.44 -26.91 3.76
N ASP A 68 0.35 -27.95 4.01
CA ASP A 68 1.62 -28.20 3.32
C ASP A 68 1.40 -28.46 1.82
N ARG A 69 0.31 -29.15 1.45
CA ARG A 69 -0.04 -29.42 0.04
C ARG A 69 -0.58 -28.18 -0.68
N THR A 70 -1.29 -27.30 0.03
CA THR A 70 -1.98 -26.15 -0.56
C THR A 70 -1.16 -24.86 -0.46
N GLY A 71 -0.04 -24.88 0.28
CA GLY A 71 0.77 -23.68 0.54
C GLY A 71 0.10 -22.67 1.47
N ALA A 72 -0.84 -23.14 2.31
CA ALA A 72 -1.57 -22.34 3.30
C ALA A 72 -0.93 -22.43 4.70
N ASP A 73 0.37 -22.70 4.73
CA ASP A 73 1.20 -22.87 5.91
C ASP A 73 1.68 -21.54 6.54
N GLY A 74 1.47 -20.42 5.84
CA GLY A 74 1.93 -19.09 6.25
C GLY A 74 3.34 -18.74 5.77
N THR A 75 3.99 -19.59 4.96
CA THR A 75 5.34 -19.31 4.42
C THR A 75 5.31 -18.46 3.14
N SER A 76 4.16 -18.40 2.48
CA SER A 76 3.96 -17.62 1.25
C SER A 76 4.06 -16.11 1.52
N TYR A 77 5.01 -15.44 0.87
CA TYR A 77 5.19 -13.99 0.96
C TYR A 77 4.06 -13.21 0.28
N PHE A 78 3.55 -13.70 -0.85
CA PHE A 78 2.34 -13.20 -1.52
C PHE A 78 1.80 -14.24 -2.53
N PRO A 79 0.48 -14.44 -2.64
CA PRO A 79 -0.55 -13.95 -1.72
C PRO A 79 -0.33 -14.50 -0.31
N LEU A 80 -0.69 -13.74 0.72
CA LEU A 80 -0.59 -14.22 2.08
C LEU A 80 -1.65 -15.30 2.25
N ALA A 81 -1.18 -16.51 2.52
CA ALA A 81 -1.99 -17.70 2.68
C ALA A 81 -1.61 -18.38 3.99
N ASN A 82 -2.50 -18.30 4.96
CA ASN A 82 -2.39 -19.02 6.23
C ASN A 82 -3.80 -19.43 6.64
N ALA A 83 -4.04 -20.73 6.80
CA ALA A 83 -5.38 -21.27 7.05
C ALA A 83 -5.33 -22.53 7.92
N CYS A 84 -6.27 -22.71 8.84
CA CYS A 84 -6.34 -23.89 9.69
C CYS A 84 -6.67 -25.16 8.90
N ASN A 85 -7.59 -25.03 7.93
CA ASN A 85 -8.05 -26.04 7.00
C ASN A 85 -8.69 -25.35 5.79
N GLU A 86 -9.32 -26.13 4.91
CA GLU A 86 -10.01 -25.64 3.70
C GLU A 86 -11.15 -24.63 3.95
N HIS A 87 -11.68 -24.56 5.17
CA HIS A 87 -12.81 -23.70 5.51
C HIS A 87 -12.38 -22.42 6.24
N ILE A 88 -11.32 -22.49 7.05
CA ILE A 88 -10.93 -21.40 7.95
C ILE A 88 -9.60 -20.80 7.54
N SER A 89 -9.65 -19.63 6.90
CA SER A 89 -8.49 -18.78 6.64
C SER A 89 -8.22 -17.84 7.80
N LEU A 90 -6.97 -17.81 8.28
CA LEU A 90 -6.52 -16.89 9.32
C LEU A 90 -6.30 -15.50 8.75
N VAL A 91 -5.85 -15.41 7.49
CA VAL A 91 -5.69 -14.13 6.79
C VAL A 91 -7.06 -13.67 6.29
N PRO A 92 -7.56 -12.49 6.70
CA PRO A 92 -8.83 -11.98 6.21
C PRO A 92 -8.79 -11.71 4.69
N ALA A 93 -9.91 -11.98 4.01
CA ALA A 93 -10.01 -11.88 2.56
C ALA A 93 -9.70 -10.48 1.99
N TRP A 94 -9.79 -9.42 2.80
CA TRP A 94 -9.48 -8.05 2.38
C TRP A 94 -7.98 -7.73 2.35
N VAL A 95 -7.14 -8.47 3.08
CA VAL A 95 -5.71 -8.15 3.24
C VAL A 95 -4.98 -8.18 1.90
N ASN A 96 -5.10 -9.28 1.16
CA ASN A 96 -4.40 -9.46 -0.12
C ASN A 96 -4.79 -8.39 -1.16
N PRO A 97 -6.08 -8.13 -1.45
CA PRO A 97 -6.49 -7.03 -2.33
C PRO A 97 -5.98 -5.66 -1.85
N THR A 98 -6.04 -5.37 -0.55
CA THR A 98 -5.58 -4.09 0.00
C THR A 98 -4.07 -3.89 -0.19
N VAL A 99 -3.26 -4.92 0.04
CA VAL A 99 -1.80 -4.88 -0.22
C VAL A 99 -1.54 -4.56 -1.69
N VAL A 100 -2.24 -5.21 -2.63
CA VAL A 100 -2.08 -4.95 -4.07
C VAL A 100 -2.41 -3.50 -4.41
N VAL A 101 -3.57 -3.00 -3.96
CA VAL A 101 -4.00 -1.62 -4.25
C VAL A 101 -3.00 -0.60 -3.71
N LEU A 102 -2.57 -0.75 -2.45
CA LEU A 102 -1.62 0.17 -1.84
C LEU A 102 -0.24 0.09 -2.49
N ALA A 103 0.23 -1.10 -2.87
CA ALA A 103 1.48 -1.26 -3.61
C ALA A 103 1.43 -0.55 -4.97
N VAL A 104 0.34 -0.71 -5.73
CA VAL A 104 0.13 -0.02 -7.02
C VAL A 104 0.10 1.51 -6.83
N LEU A 105 -0.60 2.01 -5.81
CA LEU A 105 -0.62 3.44 -5.49
C LEU A 105 0.77 3.97 -5.14
N THR A 106 1.54 3.21 -4.37
CA THR A 106 2.92 3.57 -3.98
C THR A 106 3.83 3.65 -5.20
N VAL A 107 3.83 2.61 -6.04
CA VAL A 107 4.66 2.54 -7.25
C VAL A 107 4.28 3.64 -8.25
N SER A 108 2.99 3.87 -8.47
CA SER A 108 2.52 4.90 -9.39
C SER A 108 2.88 6.31 -8.91
N ALA A 109 2.72 6.60 -7.61
CA ALA A 109 3.11 7.89 -7.03
C ALA A 109 4.62 8.14 -7.14
N LEU A 110 5.46 7.14 -6.86
CA LEU A 110 6.91 7.24 -7.02
C LEU A 110 7.32 7.43 -8.48
N ALA A 111 6.75 6.64 -9.40
CA ALA A 111 7.05 6.76 -10.83
C ALA A 111 6.71 8.17 -11.35
N LEU A 112 5.55 8.71 -10.96
CA LEU A 112 5.16 10.08 -11.33
C LEU A 112 6.08 11.13 -10.69
N ALA A 113 6.47 10.96 -9.43
CA ALA A 113 7.40 11.88 -8.77
C ALA A 113 8.75 11.93 -9.49
N LEU A 114 9.34 10.76 -9.77
CA LEU A 114 10.61 10.62 -10.48
C LEU A 114 10.53 11.20 -11.89
N PHE A 115 9.46 10.89 -12.63
CA PHE A 115 9.24 11.43 -13.97
C PHE A 115 9.21 12.97 -13.97
N ARG A 116 8.51 13.58 -13.00
CA ARG A 116 8.44 15.05 -12.88
C ARG A 116 9.77 15.68 -12.51
N ILE A 117 10.52 15.06 -11.59
CA ILE A 117 11.85 15.53 -11.19
C ILE A 117 12.81 15.45 -12.39
N ALA A 118 12.86 14.31 -13.07
CA ALA A 118 13.68 14.12 -14.26
C ALA A 118 13.34 15.14 -15.34
N TYR A 119 12.05 15.30 -15.66
CA TYR A 119 11.59 16.28 -16.64
C TYR A 119 12.04 17.71 -16.30
N ALA A 120 11.92 18.13 -15.04
CA ALA A 120 12.37 19.45 -14.60
C ALA A 120 13.88 19.64 -14.76
N ILE A 121 14.68 18.61 -14.44
CA ILE A 121 16.14 18.64 -14.61
C ILE A 121 16.51 18.76 -16.08
N PHE A 122 15.93 17.93 -16.96
CA PHE A 122 16.21 17.97 -18.39
C PHE A 122 15.83 19.31 -19.03
N HIS A 123 14.68 19.88 -18.66
CA HIS A 123 14.29 21.20 -19.16
C HIS A 123 15.21 22.32 -18.69
N ARG A 124 15.69 22.29 -17.44
CA ARG A 124 16.68 23.28 -16.96
C ARG A 124 17.99 23.19 -17.73
N LYS A 125 18.48 21.97 -18.01
CA LYS A 125 19.72 21.77 -18.79
C LYS A 125 19.62 22.36 -20.20
N LYS A 126 18.46 22.23 -20.87
CA LYS A 126 18.23 22.84 -22.19
C LYS A 126 18.29 24.38 -22.17
N LEU A 127 17.81 25.02 -21.10
CA LEU A 127 17.78 26.48 -21.00
C LEU A 127 19.16 27.11 -20.71
N VAL A 128 20.07 26.38 -20.06
CA VAL A 128 21.42 26.88 -19.74
C VAL A 128 22.38 26.72 -20.93
N SER A 129 22.06 25.85 -21.89
CA SER A 129 22.89 25.54 -23.05
C SER A 129 22.54 26.37 -24.31
N SER A 130 21.56 27.26 -24.23
CA SER A 130 21.12 28.14 -25.32
C SER A 130 21.45 29.59 -24.99
#